data_AF-A0A972BFQ1-F1
#
_entry.id   AF-A0A972BFQ1-F1
#
_cell.length_a   1.000
_cell.length_b   1.000
_cell.length_c   1.000
_cell.angle_alpha   90.00
_cell.angle_beta   90.00
_cell.angle_gamma   90.00
#
_symmetry.space_group_name_H-M   'P 1'
#
loop_
_entity.id
_entity.type
_entity.pdbx_description
1 polymer ?
#
loop_
_entity_poly.entity_id
_entity_poly.type
_entity_poly.pdbx_seq_one_letter_code
_entity_poly.pdbx_strand_id
1 'polypeptide(L)'
;MPVNKSKVSRAALACTALALLVSLAGCSSGGSSHGSAFFPADSACVSNPSSCIHKGRYESDERAYAEREAARLNQLALEQLRRSASK
;
A
#
# COMPACT_ATOMS: atom_id res chain seq x y z
N MET A 1 10.52 -39.89 -30.79
CA MET A 1 9.88 -40.15 -29.48
C MET A 1 8.66 -39.23 -29.35
N PRO A 2 7.42 -39.76 -29.31
CA PRO A 2 6.22 -38.92 -29.26
C PRO A 2 5.99 -38.39 -27.83
N VAL A 3 6.11 -37.07 -27.65
CA VAL A 3 5.71 -36.40 -26.39
C VAL A 3 4.19 -36.46 -26.29
N ASN A 4 3.70 -37.09 -25.21
CA ASN A 4 2.28 -37.31 -24.99
C ASN A 4 1.57 -36.00 -24.59
N LYS A 5 0.86 -35.39 -25.56
CA LYS A 5 0.15 -34.11 -25.47
C LYS A 5 -0.89 -34.03 -24.34
N SER A 6 -1.42 -35.17 -23.89
CA SER A 6 -2.44 -35.23 -22.82
C SER A 6 -1.89 -34.92 -21.41
N LYS A 7 -0.60 -35.20 -21.16
CA LYS A 7 0.08 -34.84 -19.90
C LYS A 7 0.44 -33.35 -19.86
N VAL A 8 0.81 -32.79 -21.02
CA VAL A 8 1.17 -31.38 -21.19
C VAL A 8 -0.02 -30.46 -20.89
N SER A 9 -1.23 -30.84 -21.31
CA SER A 9 -2.45 -30.06 -21.08
C SER A 9 -2.84 -29.97 -19.59
N ARG A 10 -2.71 -31.07 -18.83
CA ARG A 10 -3.02 -31.08 -17.39
C ARG A 10 -2.02 -30.28 -16.56
N ALA A 11 -0.73 -30.34 -16.93
CA ALA A 11 0.32 -29.56 -16.25
C ALA A 11 0.19 -28.06 -16.56
N ALA A 12 -0.14 -27.69 -17.79
CA ALA A 12 -0.36 -26.30 -18.19
C ALA A 12 -1.59 -25.69 -17.48
N LEU A 13 -2.68 -26.45 -17.35
CA LEU A 13 -3.90 -26.02 -16.65
C LEU A 13 -3.69 -25.85 -15.13
N ALA A 14 -2.87 -26.73 -14.53
CA ALA A 14 -2.51 -26.62 -13.12
C ALA A 14 -1.61 -25.41 -12.84
N CYS A 15 -0.65 -25.13 -13.73
CA CYS A 15 0.26 -23.97 -13.59
C CYS A 15 -0.47 -22.62 -13.70
N THR A 16 -1.43 -22.50 -14.62
CA THR A 16 -2.21 -21.26 -14.79
C THR A 16 -3.16 -21.02 -13.62
N ALA A 17 -3.78 -22.08 -13.07
CA ALA A 17 -4.62 -21.98 -11.88
C ALA A 17 -3.83 -21.57 -10.61
N LEU A 18 -2.62 -22.10 -10.41
CA LEU A 18 -1.74 -21.67 -9.31
C LEU A 18 -1.27 -20.21 -9.49
N ALA A 19 -0.95 -19.79 -10.73
CA ALA A 19 -0.53 -18.42 -11.00
C ALA A 19 -1.64 -17.38 -10.70
N LEU A 20 -2.91 -17.70 -11.00
CA LEU A 20 -4.04 -16.85 -10.63
C LEU A 20 -4.23 -16.77 -9.11
N LEU A 21 -4.15 -17.89 -8.38
CA LEU A 21 -4.31 -17.89 -6.92
C LEU A 21 -3.20 -17.09 -6.19
N VAL A 22 -1.95 -17.16 -6.67
CA VAL A 22 -0.85 -16.33 -6.15
C VAL A 22 -1.09 -14.84 -6.45
N SER A 23 -1.70 -14.51 -7.58
CA SER A 23 -1.97 -13.12 -7.97
C SER A 23 -3.03 -12.46 -7.06
N LEU A 24 -4.00 -13.21 -6.52
CA LEU A 24 -4.97 -12.68 -5.56
C LEU A 24 -4.43 -12.64 -4.12
N ALA A 25 -3.41 -13.43 -3.77
CA ALA A 25 -2.75 -13.37 -2.46
C ALA A 25 -1.61 -12.33 -2.40
N GLY A 26 -1.23 -11.74 -3.54
CA GLY A 26 -0.05 -10.88 -3.70
C GLY A 26 -0.32 -9.37 -3.73
N CYS A 27 -1.54 -8.90 -3.48
CA CYS A 27 -1.86 -7.47 -3.36
C CYS A 27 -2.24 -7.08 -1.93
N SER A 28 -1.49 -7.60 -0.96
CA SER A 28 -1.34 -6.96 0.34
C SER A 28 0.15 -6.81 0.58
N SER A 29 0.74 -5.83 -0.11
CA SER A 29 2.06 -5.33 0.26
C SER A 29 1.88 -4.59 1.59
N GLY A 30 1.86 -5.37 2.68
CA GLY A 30 2.24 -4.91 4.00
C GLY A 30 3.67 -4.43 3.88
N GLY A 31 3.83 -3.13 3.66
CA GLY A 31 5.12 -2.47 3.56
C GLY A 31 5.89 -2.66 4.87
N SER A 32 7.06 -3.27 4.73
CA SER A 32 8.25 -3.17 5.56
C SER A 32 8.13 -2.20 6.74
N SER A 33 8.35 -2.75 7.93
CA SER A 33 8.71 -2.06 9.17
C SER A 33 9.61 -0.84 8.94
N HIS A 34 8.99 0.31 8.71
CA HIS A 34 9.57 1.65 8.71
C HIS A 34 8.57 2.55 9.45
N GLY A 35 8.59 2.46 10.79
CA GLY A 35 8.21 3.54 11.70
C GLY A 35 6.96 4.36 11.39
N SER A 36 5.87 3.79 10.87
CA SER A 36 4.56 4.42 10.93
C SER A 36 3.80 3.81 12.11
N ALA A 37 3.36 4.65 13.03
CA ALA A 37 2.45 4.25 14.08
C ALA A 37 1.15 3.75 13.42
N PHE A 38 1.10 2.45 13.11
CA PHE A 38 -0.13 1.78 12.72
C PHE A 38 -0.98 1.69 13.98
N PHE A 39 -1.77 2.73 14.24
CA PHE A 39 -2.89 2.60 15.18
C PHE A 39 -3.72 1.40 14.71
N PRO A 40 -4.11 0.46 15.58
CA PRO A 40 -4.97 -0.63 15.18
C PRO A 40 -6.22 0.00 14.54
N ALA A 41 -6.37 -0.17 13.23
CA ALA A 41 -7.52 0.35 12.53
C ALA A 41 -8.76 -0.24 13.20
N ASP A 42 -9.62 0.63 13.71
CA ASP A 42 -10.88 0.21 14.31
C ASP A 42 -11.59 -0.74 13.32
N SER A 43 -12.04 -1.91 13.79
CA SER A 43 -12.70 -2.88 12.94
C SER A 43 -13.95 -2.28 12.27
N ALA A 44 -14.54 -1.25 12.87
CA ALA A 44 -15.59 -0.43 12.28
C ALA A 44 -15.10 0.39 11.07
N CYS A 45 -13.90 0.96 11.12
CA CYS A 45 -13.29 1.73 10.02
C CYS A 45 -12.97 0.84 8.81
N VAL A 46 -12.50 -0.38 9.06
CA VAL A 46 -12.19 -1.36 8.01
C VAL A 46 -13.46 -1.84 7.30
N SER A 47 -14.51 -2.12 8.08
CA SER A 47 -15.80 -2.58 7.54
C SER A 47 -16.62 -1.46 6.90
N ASN A 48 -16.50 -0.23 7.39
CA ASN A 48 -17.17 0.95 6.87
C ASN A 48 -16.25 2.19 7.00
N PRO A 49 -15.54 2.59 5.94
CA PRO A 49 -14.65 3.76 5.97
C PRO A 49 -15.36 5.07 6.31
N SER A 50 -16.66 5.16 6.02
CA SER A 50 -17.45 6.34 6.36
C SER A 50 -17.68 6.50 7.87
N SER A 51 -17.46 5.45 8.66
CA SER A 51 -17.61 5.47 10.12
C SER A 51 -16.45 6.17 10.83
N CYS A 52 -15.26 6.23 10.20
CA CYS A 52 -14.04 6.79 10.79
C CYS A 52 -13.53 8.03 10.06
N ILE A 53 -14.05 8.34 8.86
CA ILE A 53 -13.65 9.53 8.14
C ILE A 53 -14.10 10.77 8.91
N HIS A 54 -13.13 11.62 9.30
CA HIS A 54 -13.45 12.91 9.89
C HIS A 54 -14.14 13.78 8.83
N LYS A 55 -15.34 14.26 9.13
CA LYS A 55 -16.15 15.10 8.24
C LYS A 55 -16.28 16.48 8.86
N GLY A 56 -15.90 17.51 8.12
CA GLY A 56 -16.01 18.88 8.62
C GLY A 56 -15.11 19.86 7.87
N ARG A 57 -15.20 21.13 8.25
CA ARG A 57 -14.15 22.10 7.94
C ARG A 57 -12.99 21.85 8.92
N TYR A 58 -11.80 22.30 8.55
CA TYR A 58 -10.69 22.39 9.50
C TYR A 58 -11.12 23.12 10.76
N GLU A 59 -10.59 22.68 11.90
CA GLU A 59 -10.72 23.39 13.16
C GLU A 59 -10.05 24.78 13.06
N SER A 60 -10.41 25.68 13.98
CA SER A 60 -9.76 26.99 14.07
C SER A 60 -8.24 26.82 14.18
N ASP A 61 -7.48 27.55 13.37
CA ASP A 61 -6.01 27.50 13.25
C ASP A 61 -5.40 26.19 12.73
N GLU A 62 -6.17 25.11 12.60
CA GLU A 62 -5.67 23.82 12.07
C GLU A 62 -5.18 23.97 10.64
N ARG A 63 -5.90 24.74 9.81
CA ARG A 63 -5.46 25.01 8.44
C ARG A 63 -4.08 25.66 8.39
N ALA A 64 -3.84 26.70 9.19
CA ALA A 64 -2.56 27.40 9.22
C ALA A 64 -1.45 26.50 9.76
N TYR A 65 -1.76 25.66 10.75
CA TYR A 65 -0.84 24.65 11.25
C TYR A 65 -0.49 23.62 10.17
N ALA A 66 -1.49 23.06 9.48
CA ALA A 66 -1.31 22.05 8.44
C ALA A 66 -0.47 22.57 7.28
N GLU A 67 -0.73 23.79 6.81
CA GLU A 67 0.04 24.42 5.73
C GLU A 67 1.51 24.66 6.14
N ARG A 68 1.75 25.18 7.34
CA ARG A 68 3.11 25.38 7.87
C ARG A 68 3.86 24.06 8.03
N GLU A 69 3.21 23.05 8.56
CA GLU A 69 3.82 21.74 8.79
C GLU A 69 4.11 21.01 7.48
N ALA A 70 3.19 21.10 6.50
CA ALA A 70 3.43 20.59 5.15
C ALA A 70 4.66 21.24 4.50
N ALA A 71 4.84 22.56 4.63
CA ALA A 71 6.02 23.25 4.11
C ALA A 71 7.32 22.74 4.75
N ARG A 72 7.34 22.55 6.07
CA ARG A 72 8.48 21.98 6.80
C ARG A 72 8.82 20.57 6.31
N LEU A 73 7.81 19.71 6.16
CA LEU A 73 8.00 18.33 5.72
C LEU A 73 8.49 18.24 4.27
N ASN A 74 7.99 19.11 3.37
CA ASN A 74 8.45 19.16 1.99
C ASN A 74 9.94 19.52 1.89
N GLN A 75 10.42 20.44 2.72
CA GLN A 75 11.84 20.80 2.78
C GLN A 75 12.69 19.60 3.23
N LEU A 76 12.25 18.91 4.29
CA LEU A 76 12.95 17.71 4.79
C LEU A 76 12.99 16.59 3.75
N ALA A 77 11.88 16.34 3.05
CA ALA A 77 11.81 15.36 1.98
C ALA A 77 12.75 15.73 0.82
N LEU A 78 12.79 17.01 0.43
CA LEU A 78 13.71 17.51 -0.61
C LEU A 78 15.18 17.30 -0.21
N GLU A 79 15.55 17.56 1.03
CA GLU A 79 16.90 17.28 1.52
C GLU A 79 17.23 15.79 1.49
N GLN A 80 16.30 14.93 1.88
CA GLN A 80 16.49 13.47 1.78
C GLN A 80 16.74 13.04 0.32
N LEU A 81 15.94 13.55 -0.62
CA LEU A 81 16.11 13.27 -2.05
C LEU A 81 17.48 13.74 -2.57
N ARG A 82 17.93 14.93 -2.17
CA ARG A 82 19.26 15.43 -2.53
C ARG A 82 20.38 14.55 -1.97
N ARG A 83 20.26 14.11 -0.73
CA ARG A 83 21.22 13.19 -0.09
C ARG A 83 21.28 11.84 -0.81
N SER A 84 20.13 11.27 -1.19
CA SER A 84 20.09 9.99 -1.92
C SER A 84 20.56 10.09 -3.36
N ALA A 85 20.34 11.22 -4.03
CA ALA A 85 20.76 11.42 -5.42
C ALA A 85 22.28 11.67 -5.57
N SER A 86 22.96 12.02 -4.48
CA SER A 86 24.41 12.26 -4.46
C SER A 86 25.22 10.99 -4.17
N LYS A 87 24.56 9.82 -4.13
CA LYS A 87 25.15 8.51 -3.83
C LYS A 87 25.00 7.59 -5.04
#